data_AF-A0A3N2S0L3-F1
#
_entry.id   AF-A0A3N2S0L3-F1
#
_cell.length_a   1.000
_cell.length_b   1.000
_cell.length_c   1.000
_cell.angle_alpha   90.00
_cell.angle_beta   90.00
_cell.angle_gamma   90.00
#
_symmetry.space_group_name_H-M   'P 1'
#
loop_
_entity.id
_entity.type
_entity.pdbx_description
1 polymer ?
#
loop_
_entity_poly.entity_id
_entity_poly.type
_entity_poly.pdbx_seq_one_letter_code
_entity_poly.pdbx_strand_id
1 'polypeptide(L)'
;MLFIETEFFTEDVRKLLDDGEYHRLQLFMAQHPDCGVLIQDTGGLRKIRWRSRGKGKRSGVRIIYFYQSHKFEIRLLLIYQKGIKDDITPQEKAILRMLNERW
;
A
#
# COMPACT_ATOMS: atom_id res chain seq x y z
N MET A 1 -15.64 2.20 4.30
CA MET A 1 -14.48 1.85 3.46
C MET A 1 -14.07 0.44 3.83
N LEU A 2 -14.05 -0.47 2.86
CA LEU A 2 -13.57 -1.84 3.06
C LEU A 2 -12.08 -1.92 2.73
N PHE A 3 -11.28 -2.56 3.58
CA PHE A 3 -9.88 -2.86 3.30
C PHE A 3 -9.74 -4.34 2.95
N ILE A 4 -9.14 -4.63 1.80
CA ILE A 4 -8.90 -5.99 1.32
C ILE A 4 -7.40 -6.15 1.18
N GLU A 5 -6.83 -7.15 1.86
CA GLU A 5 -5.38 -7.36 1.92
C GLU A 5 -5.00 -8.61 1.11
N THR A 6 -3.93 -8.51 0.33
CA THR A 6 -3.27 -9.73 -0.17
C THR A 6 -2.63 -10.47 1.00
N GLU A 7 -2.35 -11.76 0.82
CA GLU A 7 -1.61 -12.54 1.82
C GLU A 7 -0.22 -11.92 2.06
N PHE A 8 0.48 -11.50 0.99
CA PHE A 8 1.77 -10.82 1.09
C PHE A 8 1.70 -9.54 1.93
N PHE A 9 0.66 -8.73 1.74
CA PHE A 9 0.47 -7.53 2.55
C PHE A 9 0.24 -7.89 4.01
N THR A 10 -0.63 -8.86 4.28
CA THR A 10 -0.99 -9.30 5.63
C THR A 10 0.22 -9.82 6.40
N GLU A 11 1.08 -10.59 5.75
CA GLU A 11 2.30 -11.13 6.35
C GLU A 11 3.30 -10.04 6.72
N ASP A 12 3.50 -9.06 5.84
CA ASP A 12 4.53 -8.03 6.02
C ASP A 12 4.05 -6.87 6.89
N VAL A 13 2.77 -6.50 6.86
CA VAL A 13 2.24 -5.41 7.69
C VAL A 13 2.43 -5.71 9.17
N ARG A 14 2.24 -6.97 9.59
CA ARG A 14 2.44 -7.43 10.97
C ARG A 14 3.89 -7.33 11.45
N LYS A 15 4.85 -7.36 10.52
CA LYS A 15 6.29 -7.21 10.82
C LYS A 15 6.72 -5.74 10.82
N LEU A 16 5.98 -4.88 10.11
CA LEU A 16 6.40 -3.53 9.77
C LEU A 16 5.65 -2.43 10.53
N LEU A 17 4.42 -2.69 10.97
CA LEU A 17 3.59 -1.76 11.72
C LEU A 17 2.97 -2.51 12.90
N ASP A 18 2.92 -1.86 14.07
CA ASP A 18 2.06 -2.33 15.15
C ASP A 18 0.57 -2.06 14.82
N ASP A 19 -0.34 -2.70 15.55
CA ASP A 19 -1.78 -2.59 15.32
C ASP A 19 -2.28 -1.13 15.38
N GLY A 20 -1.70 -0.32 16.27
CA GLY A 20 -2.07 1.09 16.40
C GLY A 20 -1.60 1.93 15.21
N GLU A 21 -0.42 1.62 14.66
CA GLU A 21 0.13 2.23 13.46
C GLU A 21 -0.64 1.83 12.22
N TYR A 22 -1.00 0.55 12.12
CA TYR A 22 -1.80 0.06 11.02
C TYR A 22 -3.21 0.66 11.05
N HIS A 23 -3.84 0.74 12.22
CA HIS A 23 -5.12 1.41 12.39
C HIS A 23 -5.08 2.88 11.97
N ARG A 24 -4.03 3.62 12.36
CA ARG A 24 -3.85 5.02 11.93
C ARG A 24 -3.67 5.15 10.41
N LEU A 25 -2.96 4.22 9.77
CA LEU A 25 -2.83 4.17 8.32
C LEU A 25 -4.21 3.96 7.66
N GLN A 26 -4.99 2.98 8.13
CA GLN A 26 -6.33 2.70 7.60
C GLN A 26 -7.26 3.91 7.74
N LEU A 27 -7.29 4.56 8.91
CA LEU A 27 -8.10 5.77 9.12
C LEU A 27 -7.71 6.88 8.14
N PHE A 28 -6.40 7.13 7.98
CA PHE A 28 -5.91 8.13 7.05
C PHE A 28 -6.30 7.81 5.60
N MET A 29 -6.10 6.57 5.16
CA MET A 29 -6.45 6.16 3.80
C MET A 29 -7.97 6.17 3.56
N ALA A 30 -8.79 5.89 4.57
CA ALA A 30 -10.24 5.97 4.45
C ALA A 30 -10.72 7.41 4.23
N GLN A 31 -10.04 8.40 4.81
CA GLN A 31 -10.34 9.82 4.62
C GLN A 31 -9.71 10.40 3.36
N HIS A 32 -8.56 9.86 2.93
CA HIS A 32 -7.80 10.34 1.77
C HIS A 32 -7.43 9.18 0.83
N PRO A 33 -8.42 8.51 0.22
CA PRO A 33 -8.17 7.30 -0.56
C PRO A 33 -7.33 7.53 -1.83
N ASP A 34 -7.24 8.76 -2.31
CA ASP A 34 -6.51 9.18 -3.50
C ASP A 34 -5.12 9.80 -3.21
N CYS A 35 -4.71 9.89 -1.94
CA CYS A 35 -3.45 10.55 -1.54
C CYS A 35 -2.16 9.87 -2.07
N GLY A 36 -2.25 8.60 -2.49
CA GLY A 36 -1.14 7.88 -3.08
C GLY A 36 -0.85 8.36 -4.50
N VAL A 37 0.43 8.45 -4.83
CA VAL A 37 0.90 8.81 -6.18
C VAL A 37 0.57 7.67 -7.14
N LEU A 38 -0.11 7.99 -8.25
CA LEU A 38 -0.44 7.02 -9.29
C LEU A 38 0.85 6.41 -9.88
N ILE A 39 0.90 5.08 -9.96
CA ILE A 39 1.97 4.34 -10.61
C ILE A 39 1.52 4.10 -12.06
N GLN A 40 2.13 4.82 -13.00
CA GLN A 40 1.80 4.67 -14.42
C GLN A 40 1.98 3.22 -14.89
N ASP A 41 1.16 2.82 -15.86
CA ASP A 41 1.18 1.49 -16.50
C ASP A 41 0.82 0.30 -15.61
N THR A 42 0.18 0.54 -14.46
CA THR A 42 -0.21 -0.51 -13.50
C THR A 42 -1.72 -0.75 -13.40
N GLY A 43 -2.52 -0.12 -14.26
CA GLY A 43 -3.98 -0.23 -14.18
C GLY A 43 -4.60 0.53 -13.00
N GLY A 44 -3.94 1.58 -12.50
CA GLY A 44 -4.50 2.48 -11.50
C GLY A 44 -3.97 2.29 -10.07
N LEU A 45 -2.91 1.50 -9.87
CA LEU A 45 -2.29 1.38 -8.55
C LEU A 45 -1.67 2.70 -8.11
N ARG A 46 -1.67 2.90 -6.79
CA ARG A 46 -1.14 4.07 -6.11
C ARG A 46 -0.09 3.67 -5.09
N LYS A 47 0.89 4.54 -4.89
CA LYS A 47 1.94 4.40 -3.88
C LYS A 47 1.83 5.50 -2.84
N ILE A 48 1.56 5.11 -1.59
CA ILE A 48 1.60 6.02 -0.42
C ILE A 48 2.87 5.76 0.39
N ARG A 49 3.49 6.85 0.88
CA ARG A 49 4.61 6.81 1.83
C ARG A 49 4.04 7.04 3.23
N TRP A 50 4.22 6.10 4.15
CA TRP A 50 3.73 6.20 5.51
C TRP A 50 4.89 6.21 6.51
N ARG A 51 4.83 7.11 7.49
CA ARG A 51 5.82 7.18 8.57
C ARG A 51 5.19 6.59 9.84
N SER A 52 5.71 5.44 10.27
CA SER A 52 5.53 4.90 11.62
C SER A 52 5.97 5.96 12.65
N ARG A 53 5.18 6.17 13.71
CA ARG A 53 5.36 7.25 14.71
C ARG A 53 5.83 6.72 16.08
N GLY A 54 6.08 5.42 16.23
CA GLY A 54 6.50 4.79 17.49
C GLY A 54 7.92 5.12 17.99
N LYS A 55 8.17 4.80 19.28
CA LYS A 55 9.46 4.95 20.00
C LYS A 55 10.47 3.87 19.57
N GLY A 56 11.04 3.97 18.36
CA GLY A 56 12.03 3.03 17.84
C GLY A 56 12.47 3.38 16.42
N LYS A 57 13.53 2.73 15.90
CA LYS A 57 14.24 3.09 14.66
C LYS A 57 13.25 3.40 13.51
N ARG A 58 13.11 4.70 13.22
CA ARG A 58 12.19 5.29 12.25
C ARG A 58 12.46 4.78 10.83
N SER A 59 11.83 3.68 10.41
CA SER A 59 11.77 3.31 9.00
C SER A 59 10.37 3.64 8.47
N GLY A 60 10.31 4.53 7.47
CA GLY A 60 9.07 4.74 6.73
C GLY A 60 8.77 3.53 5.86
N VAL A 61 7.50 3.20 5.71
CA VAL A 61 7.02 2.14 4.82
C VAL A 61 6.38 2.75 3.56
N ARG A 62 6.36 1.98 2.49
CA ARG A 62 5.64 2.28 1.25
C ARG A 62 4.58 1.23 1.07
N ILE A 63 3.37 1.68 0.75
CA ILE A 63 2.24 0.81 0.46
C ILE A 63 1.85 1.01 -1.00
N ILE A 64 1.67 -0.10 -1.72
CA ILE A 64 1.06 -0.12 -3.04
C ILE A 64 -0.37 -0.61 -2.87
N TYR A 65 -1.33 0.17 -3.36
CA TYR A 65 -2.75 -0.11 -3.20
C TYR A 65 -3.58 0.29 -4.43
N PHE A 66 -4.77 -0.27 -4.56
CA PHE A 66 -5.78 0.15 -5.52
C PHE A 66 -6.95 0.79 -4.77
N TYR A 67 -7.46 1.91 -5.28
CA TYR A 67 -8.68 2.52 -4.77
C TYR A 67 -9.83 2.30 -5.75
N GLN A 68 -10.75 1.41 -5.40
CA GLN A 68 -11.96 1.13 -6.17
C GLN A 68 -13.09 2.02 -5.65
N SER A 69 -13.20 3.22 -6.21
CA SER A 69 -14.12 4.26 -5.75
C SER A 69 -15.58 3.82 -5.77
N HIS A 70 -16.02 3.15 -6.84
CA HIS A 70 -17.41 2.68 -6.99
C HIS A 70 -17.86 1.68 -5.93
N LYS A 71 -16.91 0.93 -5.34
CA LYS A 71 -17.20 -0.07 -4.29
C LYS A 71 -16.81 0.40 -2.88
N PHE A 72 -16.26 1.61 -2.74
CA PHE A 72 -15.69 2.08 -1.48
C PHE A 72 -14.69 1.09 -0.86
N GLU A 73 -13.81 0.55 -1.71
CA GLU A 73 -12.78 -0.43 -1.35
C GLU A 73 -11.37 0.14 -1.54
N ILE A 74 -10.48 -0.16 -0.59
CA ILE A 74 -9.03 -0.04 -0.73
C ILE A 74 -8.44 -1.44 -0.71
N ARG A 75 -7.76 -1.81 -1.80
CA ARG A 75 -7.08 -3.11 -1.92
C ARG A 75 -5.60 -2.89 -1.69
N LEU A 76 -5.06 -3.52 -0.66
CA LEU A 76 -3.69 -3.38 -0.18
C LEU A 76 -2.85 -4.51 -0.77
N LEU A 77 -1.97 -4.18 -1.73
CA LEU A 77 -1.24 -5.19 -2.49
C LEU A 77 0.10 -5.53 -1.84
N LEU A 78 0.89 -4.53 -1.46
CA LEU A 78 2.24 -4.70 -0.94
C LEU A 78 2.59 -3.61 0.08
N ILE A 79 3.40 -3.96 1.07
CA ILE A 79 4.04 -3.04 2.01
C ILE A 79 5.53 -3.37 2.11
N TYR A 80 6.39 -2.36 2.11
CA TYR A 80 7.84 -2.57 2.24
C TYR A 80 8.53 -1.36 2.86
N GLN A 81 9.69 -1.59 3.48
CA GLN A 81 10.49 -0.52 4.09
C GLN A 81 11.17 0.37 3.05
N LYS A 82 11.49 1.59 3.48
CA LYS A 82 12.33 2.49 2.70
C LYS A 82 13.71 1.89 2.42
N GLY A 83 14.17 2.03 1.17
CA GLY A 83 15.46 1.53 0.71
C GLY A 83 15.43 0.12 0.11
N ILE A 84 14.30 -0.61 0.23
CA ILE A 84 14.17 -1.93 -0.41
C ILE A 84 13.92 -1.77 -1.93
N LYS A 85 12.93 -0.95 -2.29
CA LYS A 85 12.56 -0.68 -3.69
C LYS A 85 12.14 0.78 -3.87
N ASP A 86 13.11 1.62 -4.19
CA ASP A 86 12.81 3.04 -4.44
C ASP A 86 12.21 3.24 -5.84
N ASP A 87 12.68 2.47 -6.83
CA ASP A 87 12.18 2.42 -8.21
C ASP A 87 11.46 1.09 -8.51
N ILE A 88 10.39 1.16 -9.30
CA ILE A 88 9.62 0.00 -9.77
C ILE A 88 9.95 -0.19 -11.25
N THR A 89 10.55 -1.31 -11.60
CA THR A 89 11.00 -1.58 -12.97
C THR A 89 9.80 -1.80 -13.91
N PRO A 90 9.98 -1.66 -15.24
CA PRO A 90 8.91 -1.97 -16.21
C PRO A 90 8.34 -3.38 -16.04
N GLN A 91 9.19 -4.37 -15.78
CA GLN A 91 8.78 -5.76 -15.55
C GLN A 91 7.93 -5.89 -14.27
N GLU A 92 8.31 -5.21 -13.19
CA GLU A 92 7.53 -5.20 -11.96
C GLU A 92 6.18 -4.49 -12.13
N LYS A 93 6.13 -3.40 -12.90
CA LYS A 93 4.87 -2.73 -13.25
C LYS A 93 3.93 -3.68 -13.99
N ALA A 94 4.44 -4.46 -14.94
CA ALA A 94 3.64 -5.45 -15.65
C ALA A 94 3.06 -6.51 -14.70
N ILE A 95 3.87 -7.02 -13.76
CA ILE A 95 3.41 -7.97 -12.73
C ILE A 95 2.34 -7.33 -11.84
N LEU A 96 2.57 -6.10 -11.37
CA LEU A 96 1.62 -5.36 -10.55
C LEU A 96 0.29 -5.11 -11.27
N ARG A 97 0.35 -4.80 -12.57
CA ARG A 97 -0.84 -4.66 -13.41
C ARG A 97 -1.63 -5.97 -13.49
N MET A 98 -0.94 -7.07 -13.76
CA MET A 98 -1.58 -8.39 -13.81
C MET A 98 -2.22 -8.79 -12.47
N LEU A 99 -1.57 -8.46 -11.35
CA LEU A 99 -2.15 -8.68 -10.01
C LEU A 99 -3.40 -7.83 -9.80
N ASN A 100 -3.37 -6.55 -10.20
CA ASN A 100 -4.51 -5.65 -10.04
C ASN A 100 -5.71 -6.03 -10.92
N GLU A 101 -5.48 -6.47 -12.15
CA GLU A 101 -6.55 -6.84 -13.10
C GLU A 101 -7.28 -8.14 -12.72
N ARG A 102 -6.63 -9.02 -11.96
CA ARG A 102 -7.18 -10.32 -11.53
C ARG A 102 -7.98 -10.25 -10.23
N TRP A 103 -8.05 -9.08 -9.61
CA TRP A 103 -8.63 -8.84 -8.29
C TRP A 103 -9.75 -7.80 -8.39
#